data_AF-A0A3M1NQX6-F1
#
_entry.id   AF-A0A3M1NQX6-F1
#
_cell.length_a   1.000
_cell.length_b   1.000
_cell.length_c   1.000
_cell.angle_alpha   90.00
_cell.angle_beta   90.00
_cell.angle_gamma   90.00
#
_symmetry.space_group_name_H-M   'P 1'
#
loop_
_entity.id
_entity.type
_entity.pdbx_description
1 polymer ?
#
loop_
_entity_poly.entity_id
_entity_poly.type
_entity_poly.pdbx_seq_one_letter_code
_entity_poly.pdbx_strand_id
1 'polypeptide(L)'
;MRRLYISFFGLTYVFLAMFLVCCEKQGVEEYPTLGFEVKEELLGPMWVDSLCGIAFSPPTGWQPIPESIIQSANEKLTGQVPFPSDFKLKLVQIFMDSTQNNFCSVTHLTTEKENITLTSLEKTYLTLLQDKFPGAEIKQGRFQVNHVKMVQYLVMTANKVIFKILVEPHNSSFCQVDYAIAQSSYSSIVKSIESSIGSIHTIRLTK
;
A
#
# COMPACT_ATOMS: atom_id res chain seq x y z
N MET A 1 -63.55 18.42 44.51
CA MET A 1 -62.90 18.66 43.21
C MET A 1 -61.61 19.45 43.41
N ARG A 2 -60.44 18.79 43.42
CA ARG A 2 -59.12 19.39 43.18
C ARG A 2 -58.25 18.28 42.59
N ARG A 3 -57.97 18.33 41.28
CA ARG A 3 -57.03 17.42 40.62
C ARG A 3 -55.66 18.08 40.59
N LEU A 4 -54.68 17.36 41.14
CA LEU A 4 -53.27 17.71 41.23
C LEU A 4 -52.64 17.63 39.83
N TYR A 5 -52.21 18.75 39.27
CA TYR A 5 -51.35 18.77 38.07
C TYR A 5 -49.91 18.62 38.54
N ILE A 6 -49.39 17.39 38.49
CA ILE A 6 -47.97 17.12 38.73
C ILE A 6 -47.21 17.49 37.45
N SER A 7 -46.30 18.45 37.62
CA SER A 7 -45.45 19.07 36.62
C SER A 7 -44.72 18.06 35.72
N PHE A 8 -45.14 17.97 34.47
CA PHE A 8 -44.54 17.12 33.43
C PHE A 8 -43.37 17.80 32.70
N PHE A 9 -42.78 18.85 33.27
CA PHE A 9 -41.74 19.68 32.62
C PHE A 9 -40.30 19.37 33.06
N GLY A 10 -40.10 18.52 34.07
CA GLY A 10 -38.76 18.20 34.59
C GLY A 10 -38.04 17.06 33.88
N LEU A 11 -38.76 16.16 33.21
CA LEU A 11 -38.16 14.94 32.64
C LEU A 11 -37.49 15.14 31.27
N THR A 12 -37.88 16.20 30.54
CA THR A 12 -37.40 16.44 29.17
C THR A 12 -35.98 17.01 29.12
N TYR A 13 -35.50 17.64 30.20
CA TYR A 13 -34.13 18.20 30.26
C TYR A 13 -33.06 17.15 30.57
N VAL A 14 -33.41 16.07 31.28
CA VAL A 14 -32.45 15.00 31.63
C VAL A 14 -32.11 14.13 30.41
N PHE A 15 -33.05 13.96 29.47
CA PHE A 15 -32.79 13.23 28.23
C PHE A 15 -31.95 14.01 27.22
N LEU A 16 -31.97 15.35 27.26
CA LEU A 16 -31.17 16.20 26.36
C LEU A 16 -29.68 16.27 26.78
N ALA A 17 -29.38 16.06 28.06
CA ALA A 17 -28.01 16.05 28.58
C ALA A 17 -27.25 14.74 28.30
N MET A 18 -27.94 13.62 28.01
CA MET A 18 -27.30 12.34 27.70
C MET A 18 -26.77 12.23 26.25
N PHE A 19 -27.12 13.15 25.36
CA PHE A 19 -26.65 13.12 23.96
C PHE A 19 -25.31 13.82 23.73
N LEU A 20 -24.70 14.44 24.76
CA LEU A 20 -23.43 15.16 24.62
C LEU A 20 -22.19 14.33 25.00
N VAL A 21 -22.34 13.07 25.41
CA VAL A 21 -21.21 12.14 25.57
C VAL A 21 -21.02 11.34 24.27
N CYS A 22 -20.95 12.04 23.15
CA CYS A 22 -20.33 11.48 21.96
C CYS A 22 -18.83 11.67 22.13
N CYS A 23 -18.21 10.74 22.86
CA CYS A 23 -16.76 10.55 22.83
C CYS A 23 -16.39 10.26 21.37
N GLU A 24 -15.97 11.30 20.66
CA GLU A 24 -15.25 11.19 19.41
C GLU A 24 -13.97 10.41 19.74
N LYS A 25 -14.03 9.08 19.59
CA LYS A 25 -12.84 8.24 19.62
C LYS A 25 -11.99 8.73 18.46
N GLN A 26 -10.99 9.53 18.80
CA GLN A 26 -9.88 9.90 17.93
C GLN A 26 -9.46 8.62 17.20
N GLY A 27 -9.83 8.53 15.92
CA GLY A 27 -9.81 7.28 15.17
C GLY A 27 -8.39 6.77 15.10
N VAL A 28 -8.07 5.73 15.89
CA VAL A 28 -6.85 4.97 15.69
C VAL A 28 -6.94 4.44 14.26
N GLU A 29 -5.98 4.80 13.43
CA GLU A 29 -5.93 4.34 12.05
C GLU A 29 -5.76 2.82 12.04
N GLU A 30 -6.84 2.10 11.78
CA GLU A 30 -6.83 0.64 11.80
C GLU A 30 -6.28 0.10 10.48
N TYR A 31 -5.15 -0.60 10.56
CA TYR A 31 -4.65 -1.49 9.52
C TYR A 31 -5.09 -2.90 9.88
N PRO A 32 -6.24 -3.39 9.36
CA PRO A 32 -6.73 -4.72 9.71
C PRO A 32 -5.72 -5.79 9.29
N THR A 33 -5.54 -6.82 10.13
CA THR A 33 -4.73 -7.98 9.77
C THR A 33 -5.41 -8.73 8.64
N LEU A 34 -4.72 -8.86 7.51
CA LEU A 34 -5.19 -9.63 6.36
C LEU A 34 -4.39 -10.93 6.28
N GLY A 35 -5.09 -12.07 6.37
CA GLY A 35 -4.49 -13.37 6.13
C GLY A 35 -4.51 -13.69 4.64
N PHE A 36 -3.33 -13.90 4.05
CA PHE A 36 -3.20 -14.41 2.69
C PHE A 36 -3.06 -15.93 2.72
N GLU A 37 -3.77 -16.64 1.85
CA GLU A 37 -3.50 -18.05 1.58
C GLU A 37 -2.26 -18.13 0.68
N VAL A 38 -1.08 -18.06 1.30
CA VAL A 38 0.20 -18.11 0.58
C VAL A 38 0.43 -19.52 0.04
N LYS A 39 0.50 -19.64 -1.29
CA LYS A 39 0.80 -20.90 -1.99
C LYS A 39 2.27 -20.91 -2.41
N GLU A 40 3.10 -21.62 -1.66
CA GLU A 40 4.56 -21.68 -1.86
C GLU A 40 4.95 -22.15 -3.27
N GLU A 41 4.15 -23.03 -3.88
CA GLU A 41 4.35 -23.49 -5.25
C GLU A 41 4.17 -22.39 -6.32
N LEU A 42 3.58 -21.26 -5.95
CA LEU A 42 3.43 -20.08 -6.81
C LEU A 42 4.55 -19.05 -6.61
N LEU A 43 5.49 -19.29 -5.69
CA LEU A 43 6.53 -18.35 -5.30
C LEU A 43 7.92 -18.75 -5.84
N GLY A 44 8.62 -17.76 -6.39
CA GLY A 44 10.03 -17.86 -6.76
C GLY A 44 10.95 -17.72 -5.53
N PRO A 45 12.27 -17.71 -5.77
CA PRO A 45 13.25 -17.53 -4.70
C PRO A 45 13.03 -16.21 -3.94
N MET A 46 13.12 -16.27 -2.61
CA MET A 46 13.00 -15.09 -1.75
C MET A 46 14.07 -14.06 -2.11
N TRP A 47 13.63 -12.83 -2.29
CA TRP A 47 14.46 -11.65 -2.47
C TRP A 47 14.49 -10.83 -1.18
N VAL A 48 15.67 -10.31 -0.85
CA VAL A 48 15.93 -9.57 0.37
C VAL A 48 16.67 -8.28 0.01
N ASP A 49 16.25 -7.15 0.57
CA ASP A 49 16.94 -5.88 0.35
C ASP A 49 17.01 -5.04 1.62
N SER A 50 18.23 -4.71 2.03
CA SER A 50 18.53 -3.92 3.22
C SER A 50 18.13 -2.46 3.09
N LEU A 51 18.08 -1.91 1.87
CA LEU A 51 17.73 -0.52 1.66
C LEU A 51 16.22 -0.30 1.89
N CYS A 52 15.41 -1.18 1.31
CA CYS A 52 13.97 -1.21 1.52
C CYS A 52 13.59 -1.83 2.87
N GLY A 53 14.45 -2.59 3.54
CA GLY A 53 14.12 -3.20 4.84
C GLY A 53 13.03 -4.27 4.77
N ILE A 54 12.83 -4.87 3.59
CA ILE A 54 11.83 -5.92 3.36
C ILE A 54 12.47 -7.14 2.71
N ALA A 55 11.79 -8.27 2.85
CA ALA A 55 11.98 -9.46 2.06
C ALA A 55 10.63 -9.97 1.55
N PHE A 56 10.61 -10.54 0.35
CA PHE A 56 9.44 -11.17 -0.24
C PHE A 56 9.85 -12.14 -1.35
N SER A 57 8.95 -13.02 -1.75
CA SER A 57 9.16 -13.94 -2.87
C SER A 57 8.31 -13.49 -4.07
N PRO A 58 8.92 -13.08 -5.21
CA PRO A 58 8.16 -12.77 -6.42
C PRO A 58 7.45 -14.02 -6.97
N PRO A 59 6.49 -13.89 -7.91
CA PRO A 59 5.86 -15.05 -8.54
C PRO A 59 6.86 -16.01 -9.20
N THR A 60 6.56 -17.31 -9.17
CA THR A 60 7.38 -18.34 -9.81
C THR A 60 7.60 -18.03 -11.29
N GLY A 61 8.84 -18.24 -11.75
CA GLY A 61 9.23 -18.01 -13.14
C GLY A 61 9.60 -16.56 -13.46
N TRP A 62 9.31 -15.60 -12.58
CA TRP A 62 9.71 -14.21 -12.79
C TRP A 62 11.20 -14.04 -12.49
N GLN A 63 11.93 -13.47 -13.46
CA GLN A 63 13.38 -13.35 -13.38
C GLN A 63 13.80 -11.92 -13.03
N PRO A 64 14.79 -11.73 -12.15
CA PRO A 64 15.32 -10.41 -11.88
C PRO A 64 16.00 -9.83 -13.12
N ILE A 65 15.82 -8.53 -13.34
CA ILE A 65 16.54 -7.82 -14.39
C ILE A 65 17.98 -7.54 -13.91
N PRO A 66 19.00 -7.59 -14.80
CA PRO A 66 20.37 -7.22 -14.47
C PRO A 66 20.50 -5.81 -13.86
N GLU A 67 21.34 -5.69 -12.83
CA GLU A 67 21.62 -4.43 -12.12
C GLU A 67 22.04 -3.29 -13.05
N SER A 68 22.77 -3.57 -14.13
CA SER A 68 23.18 -2.56 -15.11
C SER A 68 22.00 -1.85 -15.78
N ILE A 69 20.88 -2.56 -15.98
CA ILE A 69 19.65 -1.98 -16.52
C ILE A 69 18.94 -1.15 -15.45
N ILE A 70 18.93 -1.62 -14.19
CA ILE A 70 18.37 -0.87 -13.05
C ILE A 70 19.12 0.45 -12.85
N GLN A 71 20.46 0.43 -12.87
CA GLN A 71 21.29 1.63 -12.79
C GLN A 71 20.98 2.59 -13.94
N SER A 72 20.95 2.09 -15.18
CA SER A 72 20.61 2.88 -16.36
C SER A 72 19.21 3.50 -16.28
N ALA A 73 18.24 2.79 -15.67
CA ALA A 73 16.90 3.30 -15.45
C ALA A 73 16.88 4.40 -14.37
N ASN A 74 17.60 4.21 -13.26
CA ASN A 74 17.72 5.20 -12.20
C ASN A 74 18.32 6.51 -12.70
N GLU A 75 19.38 6.46 -13.51
CA GLU A 75 20.00 7.65 -14.11
C GLU A 75 19.00 8.48 -14.91
N LYS A 76 18.08 7.83 -15.63
CA LYS A 76 17.01 8.48 -16.41
C LYS A 76 15.83 8.96 -15.56
N LEU A 77 15.55 8.31 -14.44
CA LEU A 77 14.46 8.69 -13.53
C LEU A 77 14.78 9.98 -12.76
N THR A 78 16.07 10.32 -12.60
CA THR A 78 16.52 11.59 -12.02
C THR A 78 15.93 12.78 -12.79
N GLY A 79 14.89 13.42 -12.23
CA GLY A 79 14.28 14.63 -12.78
C GLY A 79 13.00 14.46 -13.59
N GLN A 80 12.44 13.24 -13.72
CA GLN A 80 11.27 12.99 -14.59
C GLN A 80 10.00 12.54 -13.85
N VAL A 81 10.07 12.19 -12.56
CA VAL A 81 8.88 11.70 -11.84
C VAL A 81 8.24 12.85 -11.07
N PRO A 82 6.96 13.20 -11.36
CA PRO A 82 6.18 14.10 -10.53
C PRO A 82 5.79 13.36 -9.25
N PHE A 83 6.74 13.14 -8.36
CA PHE A 83 6.44 12.92 -6.95
C PHE A 83 6.51 14.29 -6.26
N PRO A 84 5.81 14.50 -5.14
CA PRO A 84 6.04 15.67 -4.30
C PRO A 84 7.54 15.89 -4.14
N SER A 85 7.97 17.14 -4.28
CA SER A 85 9.37 17.58 -4.30
C SER A 85 10.24 17.01 -3.18
N ASP A 86 9.59 16.55 -2.11
CA ASP A 86 10.21 16.13 -0.87
C ASP A 86 10.50 14.62 -0.82
N PHE A 87 10.16 13.86 -1.87
CA PHE A 87 10.51 12.44 -1.96
C PHE A 87 11.52 12.17 -3.07
N LYS A 88 12.47 11.29 -2.75
CA LYS A 88 13.41 10.73 -3.72
C LYS A 88 13.06 9.26 -3.93
N LEU A 89 12.95 8.89 -5.20
CA LEU A 89 12.66 7.53 -5.65
C LEU A 89 13.95 6.89 -6.14
N LYS A 90 14.21 5.66 -5.72
CA LYS A 90 15.27 4.82 -6.27
C LYS A 90 14.69 3.46 -6.65
N LEU A 91 14.70 3.12 -7.94
CA LEU A 91 14.37 1.78 -8.39
C LEU A 91 15.44 0.81 -7.85
N VAL A 92 14.99 -0.22 -7.13
CA VAL A 92 15.87 -1.20 -6.48
C VAL A 92 15.95 -2.48 -7.30
N GLN A 93 14.80 -2.98 -7.77
CA GLN A 93 14.76 -4.23 -8.52
C GLN A 93 13.54 -4.28 -9.44
N ILE A 94 13.64 -5.02 -10.54
CA ILE A 94 12.51 -5.43 -11.37
C ILE A 94 12.57 -6.94 -11.58
N PHE A 95 11.45 -7.63 -11.38
CA PHE A 95 11.25 -9.01 -11.77
C PHE A 95 10.30 -9.05 -12.96
N MET A 96 10.65 -9.76 -14.03
CA MET A 96 9.80 -9.88 -15.22
C MET A 96 9.37 -11.30 -15.49
N ASP A 97 8.12 -11.44 -15.90
CA ASP A 97 7.63 -12.60 -16.61
C ASP A 97 8.11 -12.54 -18.08
N SER A 98 9.01 -13.46 -18.44
CA SER A 98 9.56 -13.55 -19.79
C SER A 98 8.52 -13.86 -20.87
N THR A 99 7.31 -14.32 -20.51
CA THR A 99 6.31 -14.83 -21.45
C THR A 99 5.13 -13.88 -21.66
N GLN A 100 4.72 -13.12 -20.64
CA GLN A 100 3.45 -12.38 -20.65
C GLN A 100 3.61 -10.86 -20.47
N ASN A 101 4.84 -10.32 -20.51
CA ASN A 101 5.13 -8.90 -20.28
C ASN A 101 4.56 -8.35 -18.96
N ASN A 102 4.40 -9.22 -17.95
CA ASN A 102 4.06 -8.84 -16.59
C ASN A 102 5.35 -8.53 -15.83
N PHE A 103 5.32 -7.59 -14.90
CA PHE A 103 6.48 -7.31 -14.07
C PHE A 103 6.12 -6.87 -12.66
N CYS A 104 7.08 -7.07 -11.75
CA CYS A 104 7.09 -6.52 -10.41
C CYS A 104 8.26 -5.56 -10.32
N SER A 105 8.07 -4.36 -9.79
CA SER A 105 9.17 -3.44 -9.49
C SER A 105 9.18 -3.05 -8.04
N VAL A 106 10.37 -2.98 -7.46
CA VAL A 106 10.61 -2.53 -6.09
C VAL A 106 11.31 -1.19 -6.14
N THR A 107 10.74 -0.20 -5.47
CA THR A 107 11.28 1.16 -5.41
C THR A 107 11.41 1.58 -3.96
N HIS A 108 12.58 2.10 -3.59
CA HIS A 108 12.82 2.74 -2.31
C HIS A 108 12.37 4.20 -2.37
N LEU A 109 11.60 4.64 -1.39
CA LEU A 109 11.14 6.01 -1.25
C LEU A 109 11.71 6.59 0.03
N THR A 110 12.44 7.68 -0.13
CA THR A 110 13.00 8.46 0.99
C THR A 110 12.42 9.86 0.96
N THR A 111 12.33 10.49 2.12
CA THR A 111 11.92 11.88 2.25
C THR A 111 12.78 12.58 3.28
N GLU A 112 13.04 13.86 3.06
CA GLU A 112 13.72 14.73 4.03
C GLU A 112 12.75 15.25 5.10
N LYS A 113 11.44 15.05 4.91
CA LYS A 113 10.43 15.43 5.90
C LYS A 113 10.45 14.45 7.08
N GLU A 114 10.69 15.00 8.26
CA GLU A 114 10.55 14.25 9.50
C GLU A 114 9.09 13.86 9.75
N ASN A 115 8.87 12.71 10.40
CA ASN A 115 7.56 12.25 10.87
C ASN A 115 6.50 12.01 9.76
N ILE A 116 6.93 11.79 8.51
CA ILE A 116 6.02 11.28 7.48
C ILE A 116 5.57 9.87 7.85
N THR A 117 4.25 9.68 7.84
CA THR A 117 3.59 8.39 8.04
C THR A 117 3.01 7.89 6.73
N LEU A 118 2.75 6.58 6.64
CA LEU A 118 2.11 5.98 5.47
C LEU A 118 0.77 6.65 5.11
N THR A 119 -0.01 7.04 6.12
CA THR A 119 -1.31 7.72 5.92
C THR A 119 -1.15 9.14 5.37
N SER A 120 -0.13 9.87 5.80
CA SER A 120 0.16 11.19 5.23
C SER A 120 0.58 11.09 3.75
N LEU A 121 1.32 10.04 3.39
CA LEU A 121 1.73 9.76 2.02
C LEU A 121 0.53 9.34 1.13
N GLU A 122 -0.40 8.57 1.68
CA GLU A 122 -1.53 8.00 0.95
C GLU A 122 -2.36 9.04 0.19
N LYS A 123 -2.74 10.13 0.85
CA LYS A 123 -3.62 11.15 0.23
C LYS A 123 -2.94 11.78 -0.98
N THR A 124 -1.68 12.13 -0.83
CA THR A 124 -0.89 12.71 -1.92
C THR A 124 -0.67 11.70 -3.03
N TYR A 125 -0.37 10.45 -2.68
CA TYR A 125 -0.15 9.38 -3.66
C TYR A 125 -1.41 9.08 -4.50
N LEU A 126 -2.60 9.05 -3.88
CA LEU A 126 -3.86 8.83 -4.60
C LEU A 126 -4.09 9.91 -5.67
N THR A 127 -3.85 11.18 -5.35
CA THR A 127 -3.96 12.27 -6.33
C THR A 127 -3.00 12.07 -7.49
N LEU A 128 -1.73 11.71 -7.22
CA LEU A 128 -0.76 11.41 -8.28
C LEU A 128 -1.21 10.25 -9.19
N LEU A 129 -1.85 9.22 -8.63
CA LEU A 129 -2.36 8.11 -9.42
C LEU A 129 -3.53 8.53 -10.30
N GLN A 130 -4.44 9.36 -9.78
CA GLN A 130 -5.56 9.89 -10.56
C GLN A 130 -5.09 10.75 -11.73
N ASP A 131 -4.06 11.58 -11.51
CA ASP A 131 -3.46 12.42 -12.56
C ASP A 131 -2.70 11.57 -13.59
N LYS A 132 -1.95 10.55 -13.14
CA LYS A 132 -1.15 9.68 -14.01
C LYS A 132 -2.00 8.72 -14.85
N PHE A 133 -3.17 8.31 -14.35
CA PHE A 133 -4.05 7.34 -14.99
C PHE A 133 -5.46 7.93 -15.19
N PRO A 134 -5.61 8.95 -16.05
CA PRO A 134 -6.91 9.58 -16.26
C PRO A 134 -7.93 8.56 -16.78
N GLY A 135 -9.09 8.49 -16.11
CA GLY A 135 -10.17 7.56 -16.45
C GLY A 135 -9.99 6.12 -15.96
N ALA A 136 -8.93 5.82 -15.22
CA ALA A 136 -8.76 4.50 -14.59
C ALA A 136 -9.68 4.34 -13.37
N GLU A 137 -10.12 3.10 -13.13
CA GLU A 137 -10.76 2.74 -11.85
C GLU A 137 -9.65 2.50 -10.82
N ILE A 138 -9.67 3.23 -9.71
CA ILE A 138 -8.68 3.11 -8.64
C ILE A 138 -9.38 2.67 -7.35
N LYS A 139 -9.06 1.49 -6.85
CA LYS A 139 -9.50 1.01 -5.54
C LYS A 139 -8.35 1.10 -4.56
N GLN A 140 -8.65 1.48 -3.32
CA GLN A 140 -7.68 1.59 -2.25
C GLN A 140 -8.03 0.62 -1.11
N GLY A 141 -7.01 0.01 -0.52
CA GLY A 141 -7.13 -0.79 0.69
C GLY A 141 -5.98 -0.53 1.65
N ARG A 142 -6.25 -0.68 2.95
CA ARG A 142 -5.26 -0.65 4.03
C ARG A 142 -5.29 -1.99 4.74
N PHE A 143 -4.13 -2.56 5.02
CA PHE A 143 -4.03 -3.81 5.76
C PHE A 143 -2.63 -3.99 6.34
N GLN A 144 -2.50 -4.95 7.25
CA GLN A 144 -1.20 -5.43 7.68
C GLN A 144 -1.04 -6.93 7.37
N VAL A 145 0.17 -7.29 6.93
CA VAL A 145 0.61 -8.67 6.69
C VAL A 145 1.95 -8.83 7.36
N ASN A 146 2.15 -9.92 8.10
CA ASN A 146 3.41 -10.20 8.82
C ASN A 146 3.89 -9.01 9.67
N HIS A 147 2.95 -8.31 10.34
CA HIS A 147 3.17 -7.09 11.13
C HIS A 147 3.70 -5.87 10.35
N VAL A 148 3.61 -5.89 9.02
CA VAL A 148 4.01 -4.78 8.16
C VAL A 148 2.77 -4.05 7.68
N LYS A 149 2.71 -2.73 7.91
CA LYS A 149 1.60 -1.89 7.45
C LYS A 149 1.73 -1.64 5.94
N MET A 150 0.61 -1.77 5.24
CA MET A 150 0.54 -1.59 3.80
C MET A 150 -0.67 -0.76 3.38
N VAL A 151 -0.45 0.08 2.37
CA VAL A 151 -1.51 0.71 1.58
C VAL A 151 -1.40 0.17 0.17
N GLN A 152 -2.49 -0.42 -0.33
CA GLN A 152 -2.58 -0.95 -1.68
C GLN A 152 -3.51 -0.08 -2.53
N TYR A 153 -3.07 0.21 -3.75
CA TYR A 153 -3.90 0.75 -4.81
C TYR A 153 -4.01 -0.28 -5.93
N LEU A 154 -5.24 -0.62 -6.30
CA LEU A 154 -5.55 -1.40 -7.49
C LEU A 154 -6.00 -0.43 -8.58
N VAL A 155 -5.14 -0.19 -9.57
CA VAL A 155 -5.42 0.68 -10.72
C VAL A 155 -5.79 -0.21 -11.90
N MET A 156 -7.00 -0.07 -12.41
CA MET A 156 -7.50 -0.82 -13.57
C MET A 156 -7.71 0.12 -14.74
N THR A 157 -7.07 -0.23 -15.86
CA THR A 157 -7.19 0.45 -17.16
C THR A 157 -7.74 -0.53 -18.19
N ALA A 158 -8.00 -0.09 -19.42
CA ALA A 158 -8.46 -0.97 -20.49
C ALA A 158 -7.52 -2.16 -20.76
N ASN A 159 -6.20 -1.96 -20.58
CA ASN A 159 -5.19 -2.92 -21.02
C ASN A 159 -4.36 -3.51 -19.87
N LYS A 160 -4.44 -2.93 -18.66
CA LYS A 160 -3.59 -3.30 -17.53
C LYS A 160 -4.32 -3.26 -16.20
N VAL A 161 -3.93 -4.20 -15.34
CA VAL A 161 -4.17 -4.16 -13.89
C VAL A 161 -2.85 -3.87 -13.19
N ILE A 162 -2.83 -2.86 -12.33
CA ILE A 162 -1.64 -2.46 -11.59
C ILE A 162 -1.94 -2.51 -10.09
N PHE A 163 -1.18 -3.32 -9.35
CA PHE A 163 -1.15 -3.27 -7.89
C PHE A 163 0.00 -2.37 -7.48
N LYS A 164 -0.26 -1.33 -6.70
CA LYS A 164 0.78 -0.46 -6.13
C LYS A 164 0.70 -0.56 -4.63
N ILE A 165 1.76 -1.05 -3.99
CA ILE A 165 1.75 -1.36 -2.57
C ILE A 165 2.83 -0.53 -1.90
N LEU A 166 2.40 0.43 -1.09
CA LEU A 166 3.28 1.19 -0.22
C LEU A 166 3.42 0.43 1.10
N VAL A 167 4.67 0.21 1.49
CA VAL A 167 5.07 -0.57 2.66
C VAL A 167 5.86 0.34 3.59
N GLU A 168 5.54 0.33 4.88
CA GLU A 168 6.28 1.06 5.92
C GLU A 168 7.04 0.05 6.82
N PRO A 169 8.26 -0.37 6.41
CA PRO A 169 9.06 -1.34 7.14
C PRO A 169 9.66 -0.74 8.43
N HIS A 170 10.08 0.52 8.37
CA HIS A 170 10.68 1.28 9.48
C HIS A 170 10.26 2.75 9.39
N ASN A 171 10.18 3.44 10.53
CA ASN A 171 9.76 4.85 10.60
C ASN A 171 10.54 5.72 9.59
N SER A 172 9.81 6.46 8.75
CA SER A 172 10.33 7.43 7.76
C SER A 172 11.10 6.84 6.56
N SER A 173 11.01 5.53 6.32
CA SER A 173 11.45 4.90 5.07
C SER A 173 10.30 4.08 4.50
N PHE A 174 10.04 4.22 3.19
CA PHE A 174 8.98 3.48 2.53
C PHE A 174 9.54 2.64 1.39
N CYS A 175 8.92 1.49 1.18
CA CYS A 175 9.16 0.67 0.01
C CYS A 175 7.87 0.61 -0.81
N GLN A 176 7.98 0.73 -2.12
CA GLN A 176 6.87 0.51 -3.05
C GLN A 176 7.14 -0.77 -3.83
N VAL A 177 6.19 -1.70 -3.76
CA VAL A 177 6.15 -2.90 -4.59
C VAL A 177 5.00 -2.73 -5.57
N ASP A 178 5.33 -2.60 -6.86
CA ASP A 178 4.35 -2.50 -7.93
C ASP A 178 4.29 -3.79 -8.72
N TYR A 179 3.09 -4.26 -9.05
CA TYR A 179 2.87 -5.29 -10.06
C TYR A 179 2.11 -4.66 -11.21
N ALA A 180 2.59 -4.81 -12.44
CA ALA A 180 1.90 -4.38 -13.64
C ALA A 180 1.64 -5.58 -14.54
N ILE A 181 0.35 -5.80 -14.82
CA ILE A 181 -0.16 -7.03 -15.41
C ILE A 181 -0.98 -6.68 -16.64
N ALA A 182 -0.81 -7.42 -17.74
CA ALA A 182 -1.71 -7.32 -18.87
C ALA A 182 -3.12 -7.78 -18.48
N GLN A 183 -4.17 -7.02 -18.84
CA GLN A 183 -5.56 -7.36 -18.48
C GLN A 183 -5.94 -8.79 -18.88
N SER A 184 -5.43 -9.27 -20.02
CA SER A 184 -5.65 -10.63 -20.54
C SER A 184 -5.04 -11.74 -19.67
N SER A 185 -4.04 -11.42 -18.85
CA SER A 185 -3.33 -12.37 -17.98
C SER A 185 -3.76 -12.27 -16.52
N TYR A 186 -4.58 -11.28 -16.17
CA TYR A 186 -4.90 -11.00 -14.77
C TYR A 186 -5.54 -12.19 -14.03
N SER A 187 -6.55 -12.81 -14.63
CA SER A 187 -7.29 -13.92 -14.01
C SER A 187 -6.44 -15.16 -13.77
N SER A 188 -5.40 -15.39 -14.58
CA SER A 188 -4.53 -16.57 -14.45
C SER A 188 -3.42 -16.37 -13.42
N ILE A 189 -2.98 -15.13 -13.16
CA ILE A 189 -1.81 -14.87 -12.31
C ILE A 189 -2.13 -14.19 -10.97
N VAL A 190 -3.36 -13.72 -10.76
CA VAL A 190 -3.73 -12.98 -9.54
C VAL A 190 -3.40 -13.74 -8.25
N LYS A 191 -3.60 -15.06 -8.21
CA LYS A 191 -3.26 -15.89 -7.04
C LYS A 191 -1.75 -15.92 -6.74
N SER A 192 -0.91 -15.91 -7.77
CA SER A 192 0.54 -15.85 -7.59
C SER A 192 0.97 -14.50 -7.05
N ILE A 193 0.28 -13.43 -7.46
CA ILE A 193 0.54 -12.07 -6.98
C ILE A 193 0.06 -11.92 -5.53
N GLU A 194 -1.13 -12.41 -5.19
CA GLU A 194 -1.64 -12.44 -3.81
C GLU A 194 -0.69 -13.23 -2.89
N SER A 195 -0.19 -14.38 -3.35
CA SER A 195 0.82 -15.15 -2.59
C SER A 195 2.12 -14.34 -2.41
N SER A 196 2.58 -13.67 -3.47
CA SER A 196 3.78 -12.81 -3.45
C SER A 196 3.63 -11.65 -2.46
N ILE A 197 2.48 -10.99 -2.45
CA ILE A 197 2.13 -9.93 -1.48
C ILE A 197 2.09 -10.50 -0.06
N GLY A 198 1.46 -11.66 0.13
CA GLY A 198 1.37 -12.35 1.41
C GLY A 198 2.73 -12.76 2.00
N SER A 199 3.77 -12.89 1.16
CA SER A 199 5.13 -13.24 1.58
C SER A 199 5.96 -12.05 2.10
N ILE A 200 5.48 -10.81 1.92
CA ILE A 200 6.22 -9.61 2.35
C ILE A 200 6.36 -9.59 3.87
N HIS A 201 7.58 -9.38 4.35
CA HIS A 201 7.89 -9.20 5.76
C HIS A 201 9.08 -8.25 5.94
N THR A 202 9.24 -7.70 7.15
CA THR A 202 10.39 -6.86 7.50
C THR A 202 11.61 -7.71 7.80
N ILE A 203 12.79 -7.22 7.42
CA ILE A 203 14.06 -7.79 7.86
C ILE A 203 14.59 -7.03 9.07
N ARG A 204 15.23 -7.75 9.99
CA ARG A 204 15.93 -7.10 11.11
C ARG A 204 17.26 -6.57 10.61
N LEU A 205 17.39 -5.25 10.54
CA LEU A 205 18.69 -4.60 10.38
C LEU A 205 19.43 -4.72 11.71
N THR A 206 20.42 -5.60 11.80
CA THR A 206 21.41 -5.57 12.89
C THR A 206 22.21 -4.28 12.73
N LYS A 207 22.00 -3.34 13.64
CA LYS A 207 22.84 -2.13 13.77
C LYS A 207 24.23 -2.48 14.28
#